data_AF-A0A8H4EQW1-F1
#
_entry.id   AF-A0A8H4EQW1-F1
#
_cell.length_a   1.000
_cell.length_b   1.000
_cell.length_c   1.000
_cell.angle_alpha   90.00
_cell.angle_beta   90.00
_cell.angle_gamma   90.00
#
_symmetry.space_group_name_H-M   'P 1'
#
loop_
_entity.id
_entity.type
_entity.pdbx_description
1 polymer ?
#
loop_
_entity_poly.entity_id
_entity_poly.type
_entity_poly.pdbx_seq_one_letter_code
_entity_poly.pdbx_strand_id
1 'polypeptide(L)'
;MIYNPNTFSNINEVKTTHLDLNFIVDFKCKILDAVVTLKLVTLVDNVSKIILDTCYLNIKSVSCCGAQLEHNLADITEKFSSALHIQLNDKLSANTKFDLIINYCTSAVQWLEPIQTSEKNHPYLFIQCQAIHARSLAPCQDTPAFKLSYHASVQVPQPLRALISAVELVGNLCCLEICRTEKFIEIGEKFLTLYEWNKYELLVLPASFPYGGMENPCLTFVTPTLLAGDRSLVDVVSHEIPHSWMGNLEHFWLNEGWTVSIERKIMGRLHGEATAEFDAIIGWRALEQDIELFGESNVLTALTPKLKVVDPDDSFSSVPYKKGCLVTCSWNVKNEFDHTLAKACHELAERWHRARDNQVFDEFSPDDIKIFTPEQTMVFLERLFEFSPLPFPVIEALINFIVSWMLAIPKYDLDGNKPLYRLLNQTKNGSELAKKTFRENKSFYHPIAVAMIEKDILK
;
A
#
# COMPACT_ATOMS: atom_id res chain seq x y z
N MET A 1 1.41 13.99 -26.33
CA MET A 1 0.67 12.72 -26.26
C MET A 1 1.03 12.10 -24.92
N ILE A 2 0.05 11.87 -24.06
CA ILE A 2 0.22 11.21 -22.77
C ILE A 2 0.40 9.72 -23.07
N TYR A 3 1.43 9.09 -22.51
CA TYR A 3 1.73 7.69 -22.73
C TYR A 3 1.75 6.95 -21.39
N ASN A 4 0.77 6.08 -21.17
CA ASN A 4 0.78 5.16 -20.04
C ASN A 4 0.61 3.72 -20.57
N PRO A 5 1.60 2.82 -20.40
CA PRO A 5 1.53 1.45 -20.90
C PRO A 5 0.58 0.54 -20.10
N ASN A 6 0.05 0.99 -18.96
CA ASN A 6 -0.80 0.19 -18.08
C ASN A 6 -2.31 0.47 -18.27
N THR A 7 -2.70 1.34 -19.19
CA THR A 7 -4.10 1.64 -19.53
C THR A 7 -4.36 1.33 -21.00
N PHE A 8 -5.52 0.73 -21.29
CA PHE A 8 -6.06 0.56 -22.63
C PHE A 8 -6.85 1.79 -23.10
N SER A 9 -7.20 2.67 -22.17
CA SER A 9 -8.08 3.79 -22.42
C SER A 9 -7.50 4.74 -23.46
N ASN A 10 -8.35 5.29 -24.34
CA ASN A 10 -7.95 6.26 -25.37
C ASN A 10 -7.78 7.67 -24.78
N ILE A 11 -6.87 7.81 -23.82
CA ILE A 11 -6.63 9.01 -23.01
C ILE A 11 -6.12 10.22 -23.80
N ASN A 12 -5.74 10.06 -25.06
CA ASN A 12 -5.37 11.18 -25.93
C ASN A 12 -6.58 11.72 -26.72
N GLU A 13 -7.72 11.03 -26.70
CA GLU A 13 -8.93 11.40 -27.46
C GLU A 13 -10.07 11.90 -26.56
N VAL A 14 -10.18 11.37 -25.35
CA VAL A 14 -11.25 11.69 -24.40
C VAL A 14 -10.72 11.70 -22.97
N LYS A 15 -11.31 12.55 -22.12
CA LYS A 15 -10.97 12.68 -20.70
C LYS A 15 -12.21 12.63 -19.83
N THR A 16 -12.18 11.81 -18.78
CA THR A 16 -13.15 11.85 -17.68
C THR A 16 -12.85 13.04 -16.77
N THR A 17 -13.87 13.83 -16.45
CA THR A 17 -13.77 15.03 -15.60
C THR A 17 -14.45 14.85 -14.24
N HIS A 18 -15.49 14.02 -14.21
CA HIS A 18 -16.22 13.68 -13.00
C HIS A 18 -16.79 12.26 -13.10
N LEU A 19 -16.99 11.62 -11.96
CA LEU A 19 -17.45 10.26 -11.84
C LEU A 19 -18.50 10.17 -10.73
N ASP A 20 -19.70 9.67 -11.06
CA ASP A 20 -20.78 9.43 -10.10
C ASP A 20 -20.96 7.92 -9.94
N LEU A 21 -20.67 7.38 -8.75
CA LEU A 21 -20.73 5.96 -8.44
C LEU A 21 -21.95 5.65 -7.58
N ASN A 22 -22.75 4.69 -8.02
CA ASN A 22 -23.86 4.17 -7.23
C ASN A 22 -23.66 2.67 -7.06
N PHE A 23 -23.52 2.22 -5.82
CA PHE A 23 -23.30 0.82 -5.47
C PHE A 23 -24.40 0.29 -4.56
N ILE A 24 -24.77 -0.96 -4.79
CA ILE A 24 -25.54 -1.79 -3.88
C ILE A 24 -24.66 -2.97 -3.49
N VAL A 25 -24.36 -3.10 -2.20
CA VAL A 25 -23.49 -4.14 -1.67
C VAL A 25 -24.31 -5.37 -1.26
N ASP A 26 -24.14 -6.48 -1.97
CA ASP A 26 -24.75 -7.76 -1.61
C ASP A 26 -23.68 -8.71 -1.04
N PHE A 27 -23.59 -8.77 0.29
CA PHE A 27 -22.69 -9.69 1.00
C PHE A 27 -23.05 -11.17 0.85
N LYS A 28 -24.31 -11.50 0.55
CA LYS A 28 -24.75 -12.89 0.37
C LYS A 28 -24.25 -13.42 -0.97
N CYS A 29 -24.40 -12.63 -2.02
CA CYS A 29 -23.93 -13.00 -3.35
C CYS A 29 -22.47 -12.62 -3.60
N LYS A 30 -21.86 -11.80 -2.72
CA LYS A 30 -20.52 -11.20 -2.87
C LYS A 30 -20.37 -10.42 -4.17
N ILE A 31 -21.36 -9.55 -4.42
CA ILE A 31 -21.44 -8.73 -5.63
C ILE A 31 -21.71 -7.28 -5.23
N LEU A 32 -21.05 -6.37 -5.94
CA LEU A 32 -21.44 -4.97 -6.05
C LEU A 32 -22.29 -4.82 -7.31
N ASP A 33 -23.58 -4.54 -7.14
CA ASP A 33 -24.41 -4.10 -8.26
C ASP A 33 -24.28 -2.59 -8.41
N ALA A 34 -23.98 -2.11 -9.61
CA ALA A 34 -23.42 -0.78 -9.77
C ALA A 34 -23.88 -0.04 -11.03
N VAL A 35 -23.98 1.27 -10.88
CA VAL A 35 -24.12 2.22 -11.97
C VAL A 35 -23.05 3.29 -11.83
N VAL A 36 -22.25 3.48 -12.88
CA VAL A 36 -21.31 4.61 -12.96
C VAL A 36 -21.76 5.59 -14.04
N THR A 37 -21.73 6.88 -13.72
CA THR A 37 -21.86 7.95 -14.71
C THR A 37 -20.54 8.67 -14.85
N LEU A 38 -19.95 8.61 -16.05
CA LEU A 38 -18.71 9.29 -16.40
C LEU A 38 -19.03 10.57 -17.15
N LYS A 39 -18.64 11.72 -16.60
CA LYS A 39 -18.73 13.01 -17.31
C LYS A 39 -17.47 13.20 -18.14
N LEU A 40 -17.60 13.07 -19.45
CA LEU A 40 -16.49 13.03 -20.41
C LEU A 40 -16.39 14.34 -21.18
N VAL A 41 -15.18 14.66 -21.63
CA VAL A 41 -14.90 15.71 -22.61
C VAL A 41 -13.98 15.17 -23.70
N THR A 42 -14.33 15.38 -24.96
CA THR A 42 -13.45 15.04 -26.10
C THR A 42 -12.29 16.03 -26.21
N LEU A 43 -11.10 15.51 -26.54
CA LEU A 43 -9.87 16.30 -26.66
C LEU A 43 -9.53 16.60 -28.12
N VAL A 44 -10.07 15.83 -29.06
CA VAL A 44 -9.81 15.92 -30.49
C VAL A 44 -11.13 15.86 -31.28
N ASP A 45 -11.09 16.23 -32.55
CA ASP A 45 -12.22 16.08 -33.45
C ASP A 45 -12.38 14.62 -33.91
N ASN A 46 -13.60 14.29 -34.35
CA ASN A 46 -13.97 13.00 -34.92
C ASN A 46 -13.85 11.81 -33.95
N VAL A 47 -14.00 12.04 -32.65
CA VAL A 47 -14.04 10.94 -31.66
C VAL A 47 -15.29 10.11 -31.89
N SER A 48 -15.10 8.85 -32.27
CA SER A 48 -16.20 7.92 -32.58
C SER A 48 -16.33 6.78 -31.59
N LYS A 49 -15.41 6.65 -30.64
CA LYS A 49 -15.37 5.53 -29.69
C LYS A 49 -14.77 5.95 -28.36
N ILE A 50 -15.15 5.23 -27.31
CA ILE A 50 -14.58 5.32 -25.97
C ILE A 50 -13.98 3.97 -25.63
N ILE A 51 -12.78 3.98 -25.06
CA ILE A 51 -12.12 2.79 -24.53
C ILE A 51 -11.87 3.03 -23.05
N LEU A 52 -12.33 2.09 -22.22
CA LEU A 52 -12.15 2.12 -20.77
C LEU A 52 -11.43 0.85 -20.29
N ASP A 53 -10.72 0.96 -19.18
CA ASP A 53 -10.12 -0.17 -18.48
C ASP A 53 -11.17 -0.90 -17.66
N THR A 54 -11.14 -2.23 -17.70
CA THR A 54 -11.96 -3.11 -16.86
C THR A 54 -11.16 -4.32 -16.38
N CYS A 55 -11.53 -4.88 -15.23
CA CYS A 55 -11.01 -6.16 -14.73
C CYS A 55 -12.15 -6.92 -14.05
N TYR A 56 -12.56 -8.05 -14.63
CA TYR A 56 -13.66 -8.90 -14.12
C TYR A 56 -15.00 -8.18 -13.87
N LEU A 57 -15.31 -7.16 -14.66
CA LEU A 57 -16.60 -6.48 -14.62
C LEU A 57 -17.60 -7.17 -15.54
N ASN A 58 -18.82 -7.40 -15.04
CA ASN A 58 -19.94 -7.84 -15.86
C ASN A 58 -20.75 -6.62 -16.32
N ILE A 59 -20.51 -6.17 -17.55
CA ILE A 59 -21.19 -5.00 -18.14
C ILE A 59 -22.60 -5.40 -18.58
N LYS A 60 -23.62 -4.76 -18.01
CA LYS A 60 -25.03 -5.02 -18.32
C LYS A 60 -25.54 -4.13 -19.44
N SER A 61 -25.20 -2.84 -19.41
CA SER A 61 -25.56 -1.89 -20.45
C SER A 61 -24.69 -0.64 -20.42
N VAL A 62 -24.57 0.00 -21.59
CA VAL A 62 -23.89 1.29 -21.77
C VAL A 62 -24.85 2.21 -22.50
N SER A 63 -24.98 3.45 -22.04
CA SER A 63 -25.86 4.44 -22.67
C SER A 63 -25.28 5.86 -22.58
N CYS A 64 -25.66 6.69 -23.54
CA CYS A 64 -25.33 8.11 -23.59
C CYS A 64 -26.57 8.88 -24.06
N CYS A 65 -26.90 9.99 -23.39
CA CYS A 65 -28.07 10.82 -23.72
C CYS A 65 -29.40 10.02 -23.83
N GLY A 66 -29.55 8.95 -23.03
CA GLY A 66 -30.73 8.08 -23.05
C GLY A 66 -30.77 7.04 -24.18
N ALA A 67 -29.81 7.05 -25.11
CA ALA A 67 -29.68 6.03 -26.14
C ALA A 67 -28.69 4.94 -25.71
N GLN A 68 -29.04 3.67 -25.95
CA GLN A 68 -28.14 2.55 -25.72
C GLN A 68 -27.02 2.56 -26.76
N LEU A 69 -25.80 2.26 -26.31
CA LEU A 69 -24.61 2.19 -27.15
C LEU A 69 -24.16 0.74 -27.34
N GLU A 70 -23.66 0.46 -28.53
CA GLU A 70 -22.95 -0.78 -28.82
C GLU A 70 -21.64 -0.81 -28.03
N HIS A 71 -21.38 -1.92 -27.36
CA HIS A 71 -20.18 -2.12 -26.58
C HIS A 71 -19.73 -3.58 -26.62
N ASN A 72 -18.43 -3.79 -26.47
CA ASN A 72 -17.83 -5.12 -26.36
C ASN A 72 -16.62 -5.08 -25.42
N LEU A 73 -16.44 -6.17 -24.67
CA LEU A 73 -15.21 -6.41 -23.93
C LEU A 73 -14.21 -7.13 -24.84
N ALA A 74 -12.97 -6.66 -24.86
CA ALA A 74 -11.88 -7.37 -25.52
C ALA A 74 -11.50 -8.64 -24.74
N ASP A 75 -10.74 -9.53 -25.37
CA ASP A 75 -10.19 -10.70 -24.69
C ASP A 75 -9.34 -10.29 -23.49
N ILE A 76 -9.41 -11.09 -22.42
CA ILE A 76 -8.64 -10.86 -21.21
C ILE A 76 -7.14 -11.02 -21.54
N THR A 77 -6.37 -9.99 -21.22
CA THR A 77 -4.91 -10.01 -21.38
C THR A 77 -4.22 -10.75 -20.21
N GLU A 78 -2.91 -11.01 -20.32
CA GLU A 78 -2.14 -11.70 -19.27
C GLU A 78 -2.21 -11.03 -17.88
N LYS A 79 -2.56 -9.73 -17.80
CA LYS A 79 -2.76 -8.97 -16.55
C LYS A 79 -4.22 -9.00 -16.04
N PHE A 80 -5.01 -9.98 -16.47
CA PHE A 80 -6.42 -10.16 -16.09
C PHE A 80 -7.35 -8.96 -16.39
N SER A 81 -6.89 -8.02 -17.22
CA SER A 81 -7.63 -6.81 -17.59
C SER A 81 -8.17 -6.92 -19.01
N SER A 82 -9.31 -6.27 -19.27
CA SER A 82 -9.96 -6.19 -20.58
C SER A 82 -10.28 -4.73 -20.93
N ALA A 83 -10.15 -4.39 -22.21
CA ALA A 83 -10.59 -3.11 -22.74
C ALA A 83 -12.10 -3.15 -23.04
N LEU A 84 -12.86 -2.24 -22.44
CA LEU A 84 -14.26 -2.02 -22.80
C LEU A 84 -14.32 -1.03 -23.96
N HIS A 85 -14.65 -1.53 -25.14
CA HIS A 85 -14.86 -0.73 -26.34
C HIS A 85 -16.33 -0.30 -26.41
N ILE A 86 -16.57 1.00 -26.60
CA ILE A 86 -17.90 1.60 -26.69
C ILE A 86 -17.96 2.43 -27.98
N GLN A 87 -18.90 2.11 -28.85
CA GLN A 87 -19.11 2.84 -30.10
C GLN A 87 -20.09 3.99 -29.87
N LEU A 88 -19.69 5.22 -30.21
CA LEU A 88 -20.58 6.38 -30.19
C LEU A 88 -21.46 6.37 -31.46
N ASN A 89 -22.70 6.83 -31.32
CA ASN A 89 -23.64 6.93 -32.45
C ASN A 89 -23.17 7.96 -33.48
N ASP A 90 -22.60 9.07 -33.01
CA ASP A 90 -22.10 10.16 -33.83
C ASP A 90 -20.62 10.42 -33.55
N LYS A 91 -19.91 10.96 -34.54
CA LYS A 91 -18.55 11.48 -34.36
C LYS A 91 -18.62 12.81 -33.62
N LEU A 92 -18.02 12.89 -32.45
CA LEU A 92 -18.00 14.09 -31.64
C LEU A 92 -16.82 14.99 -32.02
N SER A 93 -17.06 16.31 -32.06
CA SER A 93 -16.01 17.32 -32.26
C SER A 93 -15.22 17.55 -30.96
N ALA A 94 -14.06 18.18 -31.03
CA ALA A 94 -13.25 18.52 -29.86
C ALA A 94 -14.04 19.38 -28.86
N ASN A 95 -13.74 19.22 -27.56
CA ASN A 95 -14.38 19.92 -26.43
C ASN A 95 -15.88 19.63 -26.24
N THR A 96 -16.41 18.58 -26.86
CA THR A 96 -17.78 18.13 -26.63
C THR A 96 -17.87 17.44 -25.27
N LYS A 97 -18.79 17.88 -24.41
CA LYS A 97 -19.07 17.29 -23.10
C LYS A 97 -20.30 16.40 -23.17
N PHE A 98 -20.24 15.24 -22.55
CA PHE A 98 -21.35 14.29 -22.50
C PHE A 98 -21.24 13.36 -21.30
N ASP A 99 -22.36 12.75 -20.92
CA ASP A 99 -22.44 11.79 -19.83
C ASP A 99 -22.58 10.37 -20.40
N LEU A 100 -21.71 9.46 -19.95
CA LEU A 100 -21.75 8.04 -20.28
C LEU A 100 -22.18 7.26 -19.04
N ILE A 101 -23.28 6.52 -19.13
CA ILE A 101 -23.86 5.76 -18.03
C ILE A 101 -23.63 4.27 -18.30
N ILE A 102 -23.00 3.58 -17.35
CA ILE A 102 -22.68 2.16 -17.46
C ILE A 102 -23.29 1.42 -16.27
N ASN A 103 -24.16 0.45 -16.56
CA ASN A 103 -24.71 -0.48 -15.57
C ASN A 103 -23.87 -1.75 -15.60
N TYR A 104 -23.43 -2.23 -14.44
CA TYR A 104 -22.54 -3.38 -14.34
C TYR A 104 -22.64 -4.04 -12.96
N CYS A 105 -21.99 -5.19 -12.80
CA CYS A 105 -21.70 -5.71 -11.48
C CYS A 105 -20.28 -6.28 -11.38
N THR A 106 -19.74 -6.35 -10.17
CA THR A 106 -18.40 -6.89 -9.90
C THR A 106 -18.36 -7.69 -8.61
N SER A 107 -17.50 -8.71 -8.58
CA SER A 107 -17.11 -9.43 -7.36
C SER A 107 -15.62 -9.27 -7.04
N ALA A 108 -14.86 -8.57 -7.89
CA ALA A 108 -13.40 -8.46 -7.86
C ALA A 108 -12.91 -7.38 -6.87
N VAL A 109 -13.40 -7.49 -5.63
CA VAL A 109 -13.07 -6.65 -4.46
C VAL A 109 -12.92 -7.54 -3.23
N GLN A 110 -12.36 -7.03 -2.13
CA GLN A 110 -12.04 -7.88 -0.99
C GLN A 110 -13.22 -8.10 -0.04
N TRP A 111 -13.79 -9.31 -0.10
CA TRP A 111 -14.85 -9.74 0.81
C TRP A 111 -14.28 -10.52 1.99
N LEU A 112 -14.68 -10.14 3.20
CA LEU A 112 -14.34 -10.86 4.42
C LEU A 112 -15.59 -11.50 5.02
N GLU A 113 -15.47 -12.79 5.31
CA GLU A 113 -16.46 -13.50 6.11
C GLU A 113 -16.46 -13.01 7.55
N PRO A 114 -17.57 -13.16 8.30
CA PRO A 114 -17.64 -12.78 9.70
C PRO A 114 -16.46 -13.27 10.52
N ILE A 115 -16.06 -14.54 10.37
CA ILE A 115 -14.95 -15.15 11.11
C ILE A 115 -13.59 -14.46 10.90
N GLN A 116 -13.43 -13.69 9.83
CA GLN A 116 -12.21 -12.95 9.49
C GLN A 116 -12.21 -11.53 10.10
N THR A 117 -13.31 -11.13 10.76
CA THR A 117 -13.44 -9.84 11.45
C THR A 117 -13.21 -9.97 12.95
N SER A 118 -12.87 -8.86 13.61
CA SER A 118 -12.57 -8.85 15.06
C SER A 118 -13.76 -9.32 15.91
N GLU A 119 -14.98 -8.93 15.56
CA GLU A 119 -16.20 -9.29 16.31
C GLU A 119 -16.80 -10.65 15.91
N LYS A 120 -16.36 -11.22 14.78
CA LYS A 120 -16.79 -12.53 14.27
C LYS A 120 -18.27 -12.66 13.85
N ASN A 121 -19.04 -11.57 13.91
CA ASN A 121 -20.50 -11.60 13.73
C ASN A 121 -20.99 -10.96 12.43
N HIS A 122 -20.22 -10.05 11.83
CA HIS A 122 -20.62 -9.30 10.65
C HIS A 122 -19.57 -9.41 9.54
N PRO A 123 -19.97 -9.50 8.26
CA PRO A 123 -19.01 -9.49 7.16
C PRO A 123 -18.42 -8.09 6.98
N TYR A 124 -17.33 -8.00 6.22
CA TYR A 124 -16.66 -6.73 5.94
C TYR A 124 -16.19 -6.68 4.48
N LEU A 125 -16.13 -5.47 3.92
CA LEU A 125 -15.65 -5.21 2.57
C LEU A 125 -14.73 -4.00 2.61
N PHE A 126 -13.55 -4.12 2.01
CA PHE A 126 -12.70 -2.98 1.67
C PHE A 126 -12.21 -3.08 0.24
N ILE A 127 -11.83 -1.93 -0.32
CA ILE A 127 -11.35 -1.82 -1.70
C ILE A 127 -9.99 -1.14 -1.67
N GLN A 128 -9.05 -1.70 -2.43
CA GLN A 128 -7.73 -1.15 -2.65
C GLN A 128 -7.53 -0.98 -4.15
N CYS A 129 -7.30 0.27 -4.58
CA CYS A 129 -7.23 0.60 -6.01
C CYS A 129 -5.80 0.74 -6.54
N GLN A 130 -4.83 1.17 -5.72
CA GLN A 130 -3.46 1.34 -6.20
C GLN A 130 -2.83 -0.04 -6.49
N ALA A 131 -2.14 -0.24 -7.62
CA ALA A 131 -1.83 0.75 -8.65
C ALA A 131 -2.86 0.87 -9.80
N ILE A 132 -3.50 -0.24 -10.18
CA ILE A 132 -4.37 -0.35 -11.37
C ILE A 132 -5.61 -1.23 -11.11
N HIS A 133 -6.10 -1.23 -9.87
CA HIS A 133 -7.24 -2.03 -9.44
C HIS A 133 -8.53 -1.20 -9.41
N ALA A 134 -8.49 0.11 -9.68
CA ALA A 134 -9.71 0.92 -9.85
C ALA A 134 -10.61 0.36 -10.98
N ARG A 135 -10.00 -0.22 -12.02
CA ARG A 135 -10.71 -0.93 -13.10
C ARG A 135 -11.46 -2.21 -12.68
N SER A 136 -11.20 -2.76 -11.49
CA SER A 136 -11.99 -3.88 -10.94
C SER A 136 -13.17 -3.41 -10.10
N LEU A 137 -13.16 -2.13 -9.69
CA LEU A 137 -14.26 -1.46 -9.03
C LEU A 137 -15.25 -0.85 -10.03
N ALA A 138 -14.76 -0.13 -11.05
CA ALA A 138 -15.60 0.55 -12.05
C ALA A 138 -14.91 0.62 -13.42
N PRO A 139 -15.66 0.59 -14.55
CA PRO A 139 -15.09 0.90 -15.86
C PRO A 139 -14.59 2.34 -15.87
N CYS A 140 -13.30 2.56 -16.05
CA CYS A 140 -12.70 3.89 -15.94
C CYS A 140 -11.44 4.06 -16.78
N GLN A 141 -10.95 5.29 -16.89
CA GLN A 141 -9.62 5.58 -17.42
C GLN A 141 -8.61 5.36 -16.30
N ASP A 142 -8.18 4.12 -16.09
CA ASP A 142 -7.41 3.72 -14.91
C ASP A 142 -5.92 4.07 -15.07
N THR A 143 -5.65 5.37 -14.93
CA THR A 143 -4.33 5.99 -15.06
C THR A 143 -4.21 7.19 -14.12
N PRO A 144 -3.06 7.37 -13.44
CA PRO A 144 -2.82 8.55 -12.61
C PRO A 144 -2.66 9.84 -13.42
N ALA A 145 -2.52 9.74 -14.76
CA ALA A 145 -2.39 10.91 -15.62
C ALA A 145 -3.64 11.83 -15.59
N PHE A 146 -4.80 11.31 -15.19
CA PHE A 146 -6.03 12.07 -15.06
C PHE A 146 -6.52 12.13 -13.63
N LYS A 147 -6.80 13.35 -13.18
CA LYS A 147 -7.54 13.64 -11.96
C LYS A 147 -8.98 13.97 -12.31
N LEU A 148 -9.89 13.46 -11.49
CA LEU A 148 -11.33 13.71 -11.60
C LEU A 148 -11.90 14.00 -10.21
N SER A 149 -13.02 14.72 -10.19
CA SER A 149 -13.86 14.80 -9.00
C SER A 149 -14.84 13.63 -9.00
N TYR A 150 -15.37 13.26 -7.83
CA TYR A 150 -16.35 12.18 -7.79
C TYR A 150 -17.43 12.39 -6.75
N HIS A 151 -18.55 11.70 -6.97
CA HIS A 151 -19.61 11.48 -5.99
C HIS A 151 -19.84 9.97 -5.86
N ALA A 152 -20.21 9.52 -4.67
CA ALA A 152 -20.55 8.11 -4.46
C ALA A 152 -21.73 7.95 -3.51
N SER A 153 -22.64 7.06 -3.88
CA SER A 153 -23.76 6.58 -3.07
C SER A 153 -23.62 5.07 -2.89
N VAL A 154 -23.56 4.62 -1.64
CA VAL A 154 -23.34 3.21 -1.31
C VAL A 154 -24.47 2.70 -0.42
N GLN A 155 -25.24 1.74 -0.94
CA GLN A 155 -26.27 1.05 -0.18
C GLN A 155 -25.67 -0.22 0.44
N VAL A 156 -25.76 -0.32 1.76
CA VAL A 156 -25.30 -1.49 2.54
C VAL A 156 -26.44 -2.03 3.40
N PRO A 157 -26.50 -3.35 3.65
CA PRO A 157 -27.49 -3.92 4.55
C PRO A 157 -27.23 -3.48 6.00
N GLN A 158 -28.29 -3.16 6.75
CA GLN A 158 -28.17 -2.94 8.19
C GLN A 158 -27.67 -4.22 8.89
N PRO A 159 -26.84 -4.11 9.95
CA PRO A 159 -26.40 -2.88 10.63
C PRO A 159 -25.09 -2.27 10.10
N LEU A 160 -24.65 -2.63 8.89
CA LEU A 160 -23.36 -2.18 8.34
C LEU A 160 -23.39 -0.69 7.96
N ARG A 161 -22.20 -0.07 7.91
CA ARG A 161 -21.96 1.30 7.47
C ARG A 161 -20.95 1.31 6.32
N ALA A 162 -21.13 2.22 5.37
CA ALA A 162 -20.16 2.49 4.31
C ALA A 162 -19.35 3.76 4.64
N LEU A 163 -18.05 3.71 4.37
CA LEU A 163 -17.13 4.84 4.41
C LEU A 163 -16.43 4.93 3.04
N ILE A 164 -16.12 6.13 2.58
CA ILE A 164 -15.46 6.40 1.30
C ILE A 164 -14.38 7.46 1.47
N SER A 165 -13.43 7.56 0.54
CA SER A 165 -12.36 8.57 0.49
C SER A 165 -12.84 9.99 0.12
N ALA A 166 -13.92 10.44 0.75
CA ALA A 166 -14.53 11.75 0.60
C ALA A 166 -15.08 12.24 1.95
N VAL A 167 -15.45 13.51 2.01
CA VAL A 167 -15.94 14.16 3.23
C VAL A 167 -17.31 13.58 3.63
N GLU A 168 -17.37 12.81 4.72
CA GLU A 168 -18.62 12.42 5.39
C GLU A 168 -18.93 13.39 6.56
N LEU A 169 -20.20 13.55 6.94
CA LEU A 169 -20.63 14.21 8.17
C LEU A 169 -20.84 13.16 9.27
N VAL A 170 -19.96 13.20 10.29
CA VAL A 170 -20.07 12.58 11.64
C VAL A 170 -19.37 11.21 11.86
N GLY A 171 -18.40 11.22 12.77
CA GLY A 171 -17.92 10.05 13.51
C GLY A 171 -16.66 10.36 14.31
N ASN A 172 -16.70 10.28 15.64
CA ASN A 172 -15.54 10.42 16.52
C ASN A 172 -15.24 9.08 17.20
N LEU A 173 -14.04 8.56 17.00
CA LEU A 173 -13.34 7.75 17.99
C LEU A 173 -11.86 8.17 17.95
N CYS A 174 -11.45 8.96 18.93
CA CYS A 174 -10.05 9.23 19.17
C CYS A 174 -9.50 8.07 20.00
N CYS A 175 -8.71 7.18 19.40
CA CYS A 175 -7.92 6.24 20.19
C CYS A 175 -6.63 6.93 20.66
N LEU A 176 -6.18 6.57 21.85
CA LEU A 176 -4.95 7.11 22.47
C LEU A 176 -3.72 6.95 21.56
N GLU A 177 -3.74 6.02 20.62
CA GLU A 177 -2.63 5.69 19.72
C GLU A 177 -2.37 6.81 18.70
N ILE A 178 -3.40 7.25 17.98
CA ILE A 178 -3.31 8.23 16.85
C ILE A 178 -3.58 9.67 17.26
N CYS A 179 -3.41 10.01 18.54
CA CYS A 179 -3.58 11.39 19.01
C CYS A 179 -2.52 12.38 18.48
N ARG A 180 -1.45 11.90 17.84
CA ARG A 180 -0.38 12.72 17.23
C ARG A 180 -0.67 13.19 15.81
N THR A 181 -1.72 12.67 15.16
CA THR A 181 -2.05 12.96 13.75
C THR A 181 -2.10 14.47 13.45
N GLU A 182 -2.78 15.25 14.29
CA GLU A 182 -2.87 16.71 14.11
C GLU A 182 -1.49 17.38 14.10
N LYS A 183 -0.59 16.93 14.98
CA LYS A 183 0.75 17.51 15.10
C LYS A 183 1.60 17.24 13.86
N PHE A 184 1.44 16.09 13.21
CA PHE A 184 2.11 15.79 11.95
C PHE A 184 1.62 16.73 10.83
N ILE A 185 0.31 16.98 10.74
CA ILE A 185 -0.29 17.92 9.77
C ILE A 185 0.23 19.34 10.02
N GLU A 186 0.17 19.83 11.27
CA GLU A 186 0.68 21.16 11.65
C GLU A 186 2.17 21.33 11.30
N ILE A 187 2.99 20.29 11.50
CA ILE A 187 4.40 20.33 11.15
C ILE A 187 4.57 20.41 9.63
N GLY A 188 3.83 19.61 8.87
CA GLY A 188 3.82 19.63 7.40
C GLY A 188 3.45 21.02 6.85
N GLU A 189 2.32 21.59 7.30
CA GLU A 189 1.83 22.90 6.87
C GLU A 189 2.83 24.04 7.13
N LYS A 190 3.64 23.94 8.19
CA LYS A 190 4.66 24.97 8.51
C LYS A 190 5.76 25.11 7.47
N PHE A 191 6.01 24.10 6.64
CA PHE A 191 7.05 24.16 5.61
C PHE A 191 6.57 23.76 4.20
N LEU A 192 5.32 23.37 4.06
CA LEU A 192 4.64 23.15 2.78
C LEU A 192 3.56 24.23 2.58
N THR A 193 2.40 23.83 2.05
CA THR A 193 1.19 24.64 1.94
C THR A 193 0.16 24.18 2.96
N LEU A 194 -0.90 24.98 3.14
CA LEU A 194 -2.07 24.56 3.92
C LEU A 194 -2.66 23.26 3.37
N TYR A 195 -3.21 22.45 4.26
CA TYR A 195 -3.87 21.19 3.95
C TYR A 195 -5.23 21.45 3.28
N GLU A 196 -5.38 21.05 2.02
CA GLU A 196 -6.53 21.43 1.18
C GLU A 196 -7.72 20.46 1.25
N TRP A 197 -7.56 19.28 1.86
CA TRP A 197 -8.60 18.25 1.85
C TRP A 197 -9.66 18.42 2.96
N ASN A 198 -9.52 19.46 3.79
CA ASN A 198 -10.37 19.84 4.93
C ASN A 198 -10.38 18.85 6.10
N LYS A 199 -10.47 17.54 5.83
CA LYS A 199 -10.47 16.47 6.83
C LYS A 199 -9.35 15.49 6.60
N TYR A 200 -8.84 14.94 7.69
CA TYR A 200 -7.91 13.82 7.70
C TYR A 200 -8.42 12.80 8.72
N GLU A 201 -9.10 11.76 8.24
CA GLU A 201 -9.62 10.67 9.06
C GLU A 201 -8.78 9.41 8.83
N LEU A 202 -8.73 8.53 9.83
CA LEU A 202 -8.00 7.27 9.77
C LEU A 202 -8.98 6.11 9.96
N LEU A 203 -8.89 5.11 9.09
CA LEU A 203 -9.62 3.85 9.20
C LEU A 203 -8.64 2.70 9.45
N VAL A 204 -8.70 2.16 10.66
CA VAL A 204 -7.98 0.92 10.99
C VAL A 204 -8.73 -0.26 10.36
N LEU A 205 -8.11 -0.93 9.41
CA LEU A 205 -8.71 -2.04 8.69
C LEU A 205 -8.56 -3.39 9.42
N PRO A 206 -9.25 -4.45 8.97
CA PRO A 206 -9.00 -5.81 9.45
C PRO A 206 -7.56 -6.28 9.16
N ALA A 207 -7.12 -7.30 9.90
CA ALA A 207 -5.77 -7.88 9.84
C ALA A 207 -5.35 -8.45 8.46
N SER A 208 -6.29 -8.57 7.52
CA SER A 208 -6.01 -8.98 6.14
C SER A 208 -5.66 -7.82 5.21
N PHE A 209 -5.65 -6.57 5.71
CA PHE A 209 -5.19 -5.42 4.95
C PHE A 209 -3.72 -5.64 4.52
N PRO A 210 -3.41 -5.52 3.21
CA PRO A 210 -2.13 -5.95 2.66
C PRO A 210 -0.95 -4.98 2.80
N TYR A 211 -1.13 -3.82 3.42
CA TYR A 211 -0.11 -2.76 3.48
C TYR A 211 -0.07 -2.09 4.85
N GLY A 212 1.02 -1.36 5.15
CA GLY A 212 1.10 -0.53 6.34
C GLY A 212 0.06 0.60 6.36
N GLY A 213 -0.13 1.26 5.22
CA GLY A 213 -1.12 2.31 5.04
C GLY A 213 -1.52 2.50 3.57
N MET A 214 -2.54 3.33 3.35
CA MET A 214 -2.92 3.80 2.02
C MET A 214 -3.49 5.22 2.14
N GLU A 215 -2.95 6.12 1.34
CA GLU A 215 -3.16 7.57 1.31
C GLU A 215 -4.49 8.01 0.68
N ASN A 216 -5.54 7.21 0.88
CA ASN A 216 -6.89 7.53 0.42
C ASN A 216 -7.31 8.93 0.91
N PRO A 217 -7.59 9.90 0.00
CA PRO A 217 -7.87 11.26 0.40
C PRO A 217 -9.02 11.34 1.41
N CYS A 218 -8.87 12.19 2.42
CA CYS A 218 -9.81 12.36 3.54
C CYS A 218 -9.96 11.17 4.51
N LEU A 219 -9.62 9.93 4.11
CA LEU A 219 -9.80 8.71 4.91
C LEU A 219 -8.66 7.72 4.67
N THR A 220 -7.51 7.99 5.28
CA THR A 220 -6.32 7.13 5.19
C THR A 220 -6.62 5.77 5.81
N PHE A 221 -6.30 4.70 5.08
CA PHE A 221 -6.39 3.34 5.62
C PHE A 221 -5.09 2.98 6.31
N VAL A 222 -5.17 2.27 7.44
CA VAL A 222 -4.00 1.78 8.16
C VAL A 222 -4.19 0.36 8.64
N THR A 223 -3.09 -0.39 8.71
CA THR A 223 -3.07 -1.73 9.28
C THR A 223 -3.37 -1.71 10.79
N PRO A 224 -4.05 -2.72 11.34
CA PRO A 224 -4.23 -2.83 12.79
C PRO A 224 -2.91 -3.12 13.51
N THR A 225 -1.82 -3.45 12.80
CA THR A 225 -0.51 -3.63 13.44
C THR A 225 0.08 -2.34 13.98
N LEU A 226 -0.42 -1.17 13.56
CA LEU A 226 -0.02 0.11 14.16
C LEU A 226 -0.47 0.25 15.62
N LEU A 227 -1.43 -0.57 16.07
CA LEU A 227 -1.96 -0.54 17.43
C LEU A 227 -1.05 -1.33 18.40
N ALA A 228 0.17 -0.84 18.59
CA ALA A 228 1.16 -1.41 19.50
C ALA A 228 0.80 -1.19 21.00
N GLY A 229 0.00 -0.18 21.30
CA GLY A 229 -0.41 0.22 22.65
C GLY A 229 0.54 1.22 23.32
N ASP A 230 1.62 1.62 22.66
CA ASP A 230 2.65 2.54 23.13
C ASP A 230 2.97 3.68 22.15
N ARG A 231 2.28 3.73 21.01
CA ARG A 231 2.43 4.70 19.90
C ARG A 231 3.70 4.58 19.07
N SER A 232 4.50 3.53 19.25
CA SER A 232 5.75 3.37 18.52
C SER A 232 5.58 3.23 17.01
N LEU A 233 4.52 2.57 16.56
CA LEU A 233 4.28 2.32 15.13
C LEU A 233 3.41 3.39 14.47
N VAL A 234 3.02 4.44 15.20
CA VAL A 234 2.14 5.50 14.69
C VAL A 234 2.84 6.37 13.64
N ASP A 235 4.17 6.27 13.54
CA ASP A 235 4.96 7.00 12.55
C ASP A 235 4.66 6.56 11.12
N VAL A 236 4.03 5.39 10.90
CA VAL A 236 3.44 5.05 9.59
C VAL A 236 2.39 6.08 9.17
N VAL A 237 1.61 6.66 10.10
CA VAL A 237 0.69 7.76 9.79
C VAL A 237 1.45 9.01 9.32
N SER A 238 2.68 9.21 9.79
CA SER A 238 3.53 10.32 9.35
C SER A 238 4.01 10.16 7.90
N HIS A 239 3.98 8.94 7.35
CA HIS A 239 4.21 8.64 5.94
C HIS A 239 2.97 8.95 5.09
N GLU A 240 1.79 8.55 5.55
CA GLU A 240 0.54 8.75 4.82
C GLU A 240 0.14 10.23 4.67
N ILE A 241 0.48 11.06 5.66
CA ILE A 241 0.15 12.50 5.67
C ILE A 241 0.80 13.26 4.49
N PRO A 242 2.12 13.18 4.24
CA PRO A 242 2.79 13.80 3.11
C PRO A 242 2.17 13.53 1.74
N HIS A 243 1.53 12.37 1.54
CA HIS A 243 0.85 12.07 0.29
C HIS A 243 -0.29 13.04 -0.05
N SER A 244 -0.84 13.71 0.97
CA SER A 244 -1.82 14.79 0.80
C SER A 244 -1.28 15.96 -0.02
N TRP A 245 0.04 16.15 -0.04
CA TRP A 245 0.76 17.06 -0.93
C TRP A 245 1.40 16.32 -2.11
N MET A 246 1.90 15.09 -1.89
CA MET A 246 2.76 14.33 -2.83
C MET A 246 2.23 12.91 -3.11
N GLY A 247 1.29 12.75 -4.04
CA GLY A 247 0.79 11.39 -4.38
C GLY A 247 0.27 11.25 -5.81
N ASN A 248 0.37 12.31 -6.60
CA ASN A 248 -0.40 12.48 -7.82
C ASN A 248 0.47 12.69 -9.07
N LEU A 249 1.70 12.16 -9.06
CA LEU A 249 2.65 12.30 -10.16
C LEU A 249 2.70 11.01 -10.98
N GLU A 250 3.06 11.15 -12.27
CA GLU A 250 2.98 10.08 -13.27
C GLU A 250 3.95 8.90 -13.00
N HIS A 251 5.04 9.16 -12.29
CA HIS A 251 6.04 8.15 -11.95
C HIS A 251 6.00 7.84 -10.46
N PHE A 252 5.93 6.55 -10.13
CA PHE A 252 5.73 6.10 -8.76
C PHE A 252 6.77 6.65 -7.76
N TRP A 253 8.05 6.72 -8.14
CA TRP A 253 9.09 7.30 -7.27
C TRP A 253 8.89 8.79 -6.96
N LEU A 254 8.19 9.53 -7.81
CA LEU A 254 7.86 10.94 -7.54
C LEU A 254 6.79 11.07 -6.45
N ASN A 255 5.96 10.05 -6.25
CA ASN A 255 5.07 10.01 -5.11
C ASN A 255 5.90 9.61 -3.88
N GLU A 256 6.42 8.38 -3.89
CA GLU A 256 7.04 7.78 -2.71
C GLU A 256 8.33 8.47 -2.26
N GLY A 257 9.20 8.85 -3.19
CA GLY A 257 10.46 9.51 -2.86
C GLY A 257 10.26 10.87 -2.20
N TRP A 258 9.30 11.66 -2.68
CA TRP A 258 8.94 12.93 -2.07
C TRP A 258 8.24 12.73 -0.74
N THR A 259 7.32 11.77 -0.63
CA THR A 259 6.63 11.42 0.62
C THR A 259 7.65 11.07 1.70
N VAL A 260 8.56 10.12 1.46
CA VAL A 260 9.61 9.74 2.44
C VAL A 260 10.50 10.92 2.81
N SER A 261 10.77 11.82 1.87
CA SER A 261 11.60 13.01 2.15
C SER A 261 10.90 13.99 3.09
N ILE A 262 9.59 14.12 2.97
CA ILE A 262 8.79 15.01 3.82
C ILE A 262 8.51 14.34 5.16
N GLU A 263 8.16 13.05 5.16
CA GLU A 263 8.04 12.19 6.35
C GLU A 263 9.27 12.37 7.25
N ARG A 264 10.48 12.14 6.73
CA ARG A 264 11.73 12.32 7.48
C ARG A 264 11.91 13.72 8.05
N LYS A 265 11.48 14.76 7.33
CA LYS A 265 11.52 16.14 7.86
C LYS A 265 10.51 16.37 8.97
N ILE A 266 9.31 15.77 8.88
CA ILE A 266 8.32 15.81 9.95
C ILE A 266 8.88 15.10 11.19
N MET A 267 9.45 13.91 11.00
CA MET A 267 10.08 13.12 12.06
C MET A 267 11.25 13.85 12.71
N GLY A 268 12.16 14.43 11.93
CA GLY A 268 13.29 15.22 12.42
C GLY A 268 12.85 16.45 13.23
N ARG A 269 11.78 17.13 12.82
CA ARG A 269 11.22 18.26 13.58
C ARG A 269 10.48 17.85 14.85
N LEU A 270 9.95 16.63 14.90
CA LEU A 270 9.18 16.14 16.04
C LEU A 270 10.07 15.47 17.10
N HIS A 271 11.05 14.68 16.67
CA HIS A 271 11.87 13.81 17.52
C HIS A 271 13.35 14.22 17.56
N GLY A 272 13.80 15.06 16.64
CA GLY A 272 15.19 15.50 16.51
C GLY A 272 15.87 14.93 15.26
N GLU A 273 16.90 15.63 14.76
CA GLU A 273 17.57 15.28 13.50
C GLU A 273 18.19 13.87 13.54
N ALA A 274 18.73 13.46 14.68
CA ALA A 274 19.30 12.12 14.85
C ALA A 274 18.28 11.00 14.59
N THR A 275 16.98 11.22 14.88
CA THR A 275 15.92 10.26 14.54
C THR A 275 15.71 10.18 13.04
N ALA A 276 15.66 11.33 12.34
CA ALA A 276 15.53 11.35 10.89
C ALA A 276 16.73 10.70 10.17
N GLU A 277 17.95 10.87 10.71
CA GLU A 277 19.14 10.19 10.19
C GLU A 277 19.13 8.69 10.50
N PHE A 278 18.59 8.27 11.63
CA PHE A 278 18.37 6.85 11.94
C PHE A 278 17.38 6.19 10.98
N ASP A 279 16.27 6.86 10.66
CA ASP A 279 15.32 6.42 9.62
C ASP A 279 15.96 6.40 8.21
N ALA A 280 16.98 7.25 7.99
CA ALA A 280 17.78 7.24 6.79
C ALA A 280 18.62 5.97 6.66
N ILE A 281 19.28 5.55 7.75
CA ILE A 281 20.07 4.32 7.83
C ILE A 281 19.19 3.09 7.60
N ILE A 282 18.05 2.98 8.29
CA ILE A 282 17.11 1.86 8.13
C ILE A 282 16.63 1.79 6.67
N GLY A 283 16.25 2.93 6.09
CA GLY A 283 15.82 2.99 4.70
C GLY A 283 16.91 2.65 3.69
N TRP A 284 18.17 2.99 3.96
CA TRP A 284 19.31 2.59 3.13
C TRP A 284 19.48 1.07 3.15
N ARG A 285 19.37 0.45 4.33
CA ARG A 285 19.53 -0.99 4.47
C ARG A 285 18.43 -1.76 3.72
N ALA A 286 17.18 -1.33 3.83
CA ALA A 286 16.08 -1.90 3.06
C ALA A 286 16.31 -1.82 1.55
N LEU A 287 16.87 -0.69 1.07
CA LEU A 287 17.22 -0.51 -0.34
C LEU A 287 18.29 -1.50 -0.81
N GLU A 288 19.34 -1.72 -0.02
CA GLU A 288 20.39 -2.70 -0.32
C GLU A 288 19.80 -4.11 -0.43
N GLN A 289 18.99 -4.50 0.55
CA GLN A 289 18.35 -5.83 0.58
C GLN A 289 17.47 -6.09 -0.64
N ASP A 290 16.67 -5.11 -1.07
CA ASP A 290 15.84 -5.25 -2.26
C ASP A 290 16.67 -5.31 -3.54
N ILE A 291 17.73 -4.50 -3.65
CA ILE A 291 18.64 -4.56 -4.80
C ILE A 291 19.35 -5.91 -4.88
N GLU A 292 19.81 -6.45 -3.75
CA GLU A 292 20.39 -7.80 -3.67
C GLU A 292 19.38 -8.87 -4.08
N LEU A 293 18.14 -8.78 -3.59
CA LEU A 293 17.06 -9.72 -3.90
C LEU A 293 16.71 -9.73 -5.39
N PHE A 294 16.58 -8.56 -6.01
CA PHE A 294 16.27 -8.47 -7.45
C PHE A 294 17.48 -8.75 -8.35
N GLY A 295 18.69 -8.49 -7.84
CA GLY A 295 19.93 -8.38 -8.59
C GLY A 295 20.15 -6.98 -9.16
N GLU A 296 21.38 -6.47 -9.06
CA GLU A 296 21.74 -5.08 -9.41
C GLU A 296 21.32 -4.67 -10.83
N SER A 297 21.43 -5.58 -11.80
CA SER A 297 21.10 -5.33 -13.22
C SER A 297 19.62 -5.47 -13.57
N ASN A 298 18.76 -5.79 -12.60
CA ASN A 298 17.34 -5.98 -12.83
C ASN A 298 16.64 -4.63 -13.12
N VAL A 299 15.75 -4.61 -14.11
CA VAL A 299 15.02 -3.39 -14.50
C VAL A 299 14.16 -2.79 -13.39
N LEU A 300 13.78 -3.60 -12.38
CA LEU A 300 13.00 -3.17 -11.23
C LEU A 300 13.81 -2.42 -10.17
N THR A 301 15.15 -2.45 -10.24
CA THR A 301 16.01 -1.63 -9.36
C THR A 301 16.19 -0.20 -9.90
N ALA A 302 15.70 0.09 -11.10
CA ALA A 302 15.72 1.42 -11.70
C ALA A 302 14.62 2.31 -11.08
N LEU A 303 14.93 3.60 -10.90
CA LEU A 303 13.97 4.58 -10.35
C LEU A 303 12.76 4.79 -11.28
N THR A 304 12.97 4.64 -12.59
CA THR A 304 11.91 4.69 -13.62
C THR A 304 11.91 3.37 -14.40
N PRO A 305 11.32 2.29 -13.84
CA PRO A 305 11.32 0.99 -14.49
C PRO A 305 10.46 1.02 -15.76
N LYS A 306 10.86 0.26 -16.79
CA LYS A 306 10.08 0.13 -18.03
C LYS A 306 9.03 -0.97 -17.88
N LEU A 307 7.85 -0.62 -17.36
CA LEU A 307 6.78 -1.56 -16.97
C LEU A 307 5.95 -2.17 -18.11
N LYS A 308 6.41 -2.14 -19.38
CA LYS A 308 5.59 -2.60 -20.53
C LYS A 308 5.12 -4.05 -20.44
N VAL A 309 5.86 -4.90 -19.74
CA VAL A 309 5.64 -6.35 -19.67
C VAL A 309 5.64 -6.89 -18.24
N VAL A 310 5.71 -6.00 -17.24
CA VAL A 310 5.73 -6.39 -15.83
C VAL A 310 4.42 -5.94 -15.18
N ASP A 311 3.85 -6.79 -14.33
CA ASP A 311 2.74 -6.41 -13.47
C ASP A 311 3.22 -5.30 -12.51
N PRO A 312 2.53 -4.15 -12.40
CA PRO A 312 2.91 -3.12 -11.43
C PRO A 312 3.07 -3.67 -10.00
N ASP A 313 2.30 -4.70 -9.61
CA ASP A 313 2.39 -5.28 -8.27
C ASP A 313 3.74 -6.00 -8.04
N ASP A 314 4.40 -6.47 -9.11
CA ASP A 314 5.75 -7.05 -9.04
C ASP A 314 6.85 -5.99 -8.85
N SER A 315 6.55 -4.71 -9.05
CA SER A 315 7.50 -3.60 -8.89
C SER A 315 7.53 -3.01 -7.48
N PHE A 316 6.61 -3.41 -6.59
CA PHE A 316 6.62 -2.99 -5.20
C PHE A 316 7.88 -3.47 -4.49
N SER A 317 8.62 -2.49 -3.95
CA SER A 317 9.86 -2.63 -3.22
C SER A 317 10.20 -1.29 -2.57
N SER A 318 11.23 -1.25 -1.73
CA SER A 318 11.78 -0.02 -1.17
C SER A 318 12.48 0.87 -2.20
N VAL A 319 12.73 0.39 -3.43
CA VAL A 319 13.46 1.13 -4.47
C VAL A 319 12.83 2.51 -4.78
N PRO A 320 11.56 2.63 -5.20
CA PRO A 320 10.95 3.93 -5.51
C PRO A 320 10.90 4.87 -4.30
N TYR A 321 10.74 4.33 -3.10
CA TYR A 321 10.70 5.07 -1.83
C TYR A 321 12.08 5.63 -1.47
N LYS A 322 13.05 4.74 -1.28
CA LYS A 322 14.34 5.08 -0.67
C LYS A 322 15.30 5.65 -1.70
N LYS A 323 15.39 5.07 -2.91
CA LYS A 323 16.18 5.66 -4.00
C LYS A 323 15.58 6.98 -4.49
N GLY A 324 14.25 7.10 -4.49
CA GLY A 324 13.56 8.36 -4.78
C GLY A 324 13.89 9.44 -3.76
N CYS A 325 13.81 9.11 -2.47
CA CYS A 325 14.16 10.01 -1.38
C CYS A 325 15.60 10.54 -1.48
N LEU A 326 16.57 9.70 -1.86
CA LEU A 326 17.95 10.14 -2.08
C LEU A 326 18.07 11.23 -3.16
N VAL A 327 17.24 11.16 -4.21
CA VAL A 327 17.21 12.18 -5.29
C VAL A 327 16.54 13.47 -4.81
N THR A 328 15.39 13.35 -4.13
CA THR A 328 14.58 14.51 -3.71
C THR A 328 15.17 15.25 -2.51
N CYS A 329 15.87 14.55 -1.61
CA CYS A 329 16.48 15.17 -0.46
C CYS A 329 17.62 16.12 -0.81
N SER A 330 18.30 15.99 -1.97
CA SER A 330 19.33 16.93 -2.52
C SER A 330 20.40 17.46 -1.54
N TRP A 331 20.54 16.87 -0.35
CA TRP A 331 21.46 17.26 0.70
C TRP A 331 22.15 15.99 1.17
N ASN A 332 23.45 15.89 0.89
CA ASN A 332 24.34 14.76 1.15
C ASN A 332 23.98 13.43 0.47
N VAL A 333 24.38 13.31 -0.81
CA VAL A 333 24.68 11.99 -1.44
C VAL A 333 25.97 11.39 -0.86
N LYS A 334 26.28 11.68 0.40
CA LYS A 334 27.33 11.01 1.14
C LYS A 334 26.64 9.95 1.97
N ASN A 335 27.08 8.71 1.82
CA ASN A 335 26.69 7.59 2.68
C ASN A 335 27.36 7.76 4.07
N GLU A 336 27.12 8.92 4.69
CA GLU A 336 27.65 9.37 5.97
C GLU A 336 26.42 9.78 6.79
N PHE A 337 25.98 8.88 7.66
CA PHE A 337 24.84 9.11 8.56
C PHE A 337 25.33 9.26 10.01
N ASP A 338 24.58 9.99 10.82
CA ASP A 338 24.73 10.01 12.27
C ASP A 338 24.33 8.64 12.83
N HIS A 339 25.34 7.84 13.14
CA HIS A 339 25.16 6.52 13.70
C HIS A 339 24.88 6.53 15.22
N THR A 340 24.67 7.69 15.86
CA THR A 340 24.48 7.79 17.31
C THR A 340 23.40 6.85 17.84
N LEU A 341 22.24 6.79 17.18
CA LEU A 341 21.14 5.89 17.58
C LEU A 341 21.38 4.42 17.19
N ALA A 342 22.10 4.16 16.10
CA ALA A 342 22.42 2.80 15.64
C ALA A 342 23.56 2.14 16.42
N LYS A 343 24.46 2.94 17.01
CA LYS A 343 25.68 2.46 17.68
C LYS A 343 25.37 1.48 18.79
N ALA A 344 24.41 1.80 19.67
CA ALA A 344 24.03 0.92 20.78
C ALA A 344 23.46 -0.42 20.28
N CYS A 345 22.66 -0.40 19.22
CA CYS A 345 22.11 -1.59 18.57
C CYS A 345 23.23 -2.49 18.02
N HIS A 346 24.17 -1.89 17.28
CA HIS A 346 25.30 -2.61 16.69
C HIS A 346 26.24 -3.18 17.75
N GLU A 347 26.58 -2.41 18.80
CA GLU A 347 27.43 -2.87 19.89
C GLU A 347 26.80 -4.05 20.65
N LEU A 348 25.48 -4.02 20.87
CA LEU A 348 24.75 -5.13 21.48
C LEU A 348 24.73 -6.36 20.57
N ALA A 349 24.48 -6.19 19.27
CA ALA A 349 24.52 -7.28 18.29
C ALA A 349 25.90 -7.95 18.23
N GLU A 350 26.98 -7.17 18.26
CA GLU A 350 28.36 -7.66 18.29
C GLU A 350 28.69 -8.40 19.60
N ARG A 351 28.15 -7.97 20.76
CA ARG A 351 28.26 -8.71 22.03
C ARG A 351 27.62 -10.09 21.90
N TRP A 352 26.37 -10.16 21.43
CA TRP A 352 25.67 -11.41 21.18
C TRP A 352 26.36 -12.30 20.15
N HIS A 353 26.95 -11.71 19.10
CA HIS A 353 27.76 -12.43 18.12
C HIS A 353 29.00 -13.06 18.76
N ARG A 354 29.72 -12.33 19.61
CA ARG A 354 30.89 -12.85 20.33
C ARG A 354 30.53 -13.97 21.31
N ALA A 355 29.38 -13.88 21.98
CA ALA A 355 28.91 -14.89 22.91
C ALA A 355 28.63 -16.26 22.26
N ARG A 356 28.66 -16.37 20.93
CA ARG A 356 28.40 -17.61 20.20
C ARG A 356 29.41 -18.73 20.47
N ASP A 357 30.67 -18.38 20.72
CA ASP A 357 31.78 -19.33 20.78
C ASP A 357 31.92 -19.94 22.18
N ASN A 358 31.59 -19.16 23.19
CA ASN A 358 31.76 -19.44 24.61
C ASN A 358 30.44 -19.65 25.35
N GLN A 359 29.29 -19.32 24.74
CA GLN A 359 27.93 -19.58 25.24
C GLN A 359 27.68 -19.09 26.69
N VAL A 360 28.32 -17.97 27.05
CA VAL A 360 28.12 -17.31 28.34
C VAL A 360 27.12 -16.17 28.13
N PHE A 361 25.98 -16.23 28.82
CA PHE A 361 24.89 -15.27 28.64
C PHE A 361 24.62 -14.40 29.88
N ASP A 362 25.35 -14.62 30.98
CA ASP A 362 25.15 -13.91 32.25
C ASP A 362 25.41 -12.40 32.17
N GLU A 363 26.08 -11.95 31.11
CA GLU A 363 26.30 -10.53 30.83
C GLU A 363 25.14 -9.83 30.12
N PHE A 364 24.10 -10.56 29.68
CA PHE A 364 22.93 -10.00 29.02
C PHE A 364 21.74 -9.89 29.97
N SER A 365 21.07 -8.75 29.95
CA SER A 365 19.86 -8.48 30.74
C SER A 365 18.79 -7.83 29.88
N PRO A 366 17.49 -8.09 30.10
CA PRO A 366 16.42 -7.35 29.43
C PRO A 366 16.54 -5.82 29.54
N ASP A 367 17.28 -5.31 30.54
CA ASP A 367 17.59 -3.89 30.66
C ASP A 367 18.47 -3.34 29.51
N ASP A 368 19.25 -4.20 28.83
CA ASP A 368 20.10 -3.82 27.66
C ASP A 368 19.26 -3.23 26.50
N ILE A 369 18.00 -3.66 26.34
CA ILE A 369 17.07 -3.18 25.30
C ILE A 369 15.93 -2.32 25.85
N LYS A 370 15.85 -2.14 27.17
CA LYS A 370 14.74 -1.42 27.81
C LYS A 370 14.61 0.04 27.39
N ILE A 371 15.73 0.65 27.01
CA ILE A 371 15.78 2.03 26.51
C ILE A 371 15.70 2.11 24.99
N PHE A 372 15.70 0.97 24.28
CA PHE A 372 15.62 0.97 22.83
C PHE A 372 14.20 1.33 22.39
N THR A 373 14.10 2.14 21.35
CA THR A 373 12.84 2.21 20.59
C THR A 373 12.60 0.89 19.85
N PRO A 374 11.38 0.63 19.37
CA PRO A 374 11.13 -0.55 18.54
C PRO A 374 11.98 -0.60 17.27
N GLU A 375 12.27 0.54 16.65
CA GLU A 375 13.17 0.65 15.49
C GLU A 375 14.60 0.25 15.87
N GLN A 376 15.11 0.71 17.03
CA GLN A 376 16.41 0.30 17.55
C GLN A 376 16.47 -1.20 17.86
N THR A 377 15.37 -1.76 18.36
CA THR A 377 15.26 -3.21 18.59
C THR A 377 15.27 -3.97 17.26
N MET A 378 14.63 -3.44 16.22
CA MET A 378 14.69 -4.01 14.88
C MET A 378 16.08 -3.94 14.26
N VAL A 379 16.76 -2.79 14.32
CA VAL A 379 18.14 -2.66 13.85
C VAL A 379 19.08 -3.62 14.58
N PHE A 380 18.89 -3.81 15.89
CA PHE A 380 19.64 -4.81 16.66
C PHE A 380 19.41 -6.23 16.12
N LEU A 381 18.16 -6.63 15.89
CA LEU A 381 17.82 -7.96 15.40
C LEU A 381 18.28 -8.18 13.96
N GLU A 382 18.11 -7.20 13.08
CA GLU A 382 18.61 -7.24 11.70
C GLU A 382 20.12 -7.39 11.65
N ARG A 383 20.84 -6.63 12.48
CA ARG A 383 22.30 -6.76 12.58
C ARG A 383 22.72 -8.16 13.02
N LEU A 384 21.96 -8.82 13.89
CA LEU A 384 22.20 -10.21 14.26
C LEU A 384 22.01 -11.18 13.09
N PHE A 385 21.04 -10.92 12.20
CA PHE A 385 20.81 -11.73 11.00
C PHE A 385 21.91 -11.63 9.95
N GLU A 386 22.71 -10.54 9.95
CA GLU A 386 23.84 -10.37 9.02
C GLU A 386 25.04 -11.25 9.35
N PHE A 387 25.15 -11.70 10.60
CA PHE A 387 26.18 -12.64 10.98
C PHE A 387 25.83 -14.05 10.48
N SER A 388 26.82 -14.94 10.44
CA SER A 388 26.56 -16.36 10.20
C SER A 388 25.58 -16.92 11.26
N PRO A 389 24.69 -17.87 10.90
CA PRO A 389 23.63 -18.36 11.78
C PRO A 389 24.09 -18.64 13.21
N LEU A 390 23.34 -18.12 14.17
CA LEU A 390 23.63 -18.30 15.59
C LEU A 390 23.38 -19.77 16.00
N PRO A 391 24.22 -20.35 16.88
CA PRO A 391 23.98 -21.65 17.47
C PRO A 391 22.63 -21.69 18.21
N PHE A 392 21.96 -22.84 18.19
CA PHE A 392 20.65 -23.02 18.85
C PHE A 392 20.61 -22.53 20.32
N PRO A 393 21.61 -22.81 21.18
CA PRO A 393 21.60 -22.29 22.57
C PRO A 393 21.60 -20.76 22.66
N VAL A 394 22.25 -20.08 21.71
CA VAL A 394 22.28 -18.62 21.65
C VAL A 394 20.92 -18.09 21.21
N ILE A 395 20.27 -18.75 20.24
CA ILE A 395 18.91 -18.39 19.80
C ILE A 395 17.91 -18.58 20.94
N GLU A 396 18.00 -19.67 21.69
CA GLU A 396 17.13 -19.94 22.84
C GLU A 396 17.30 -18.88 23.94
N ALA A 397 18.55 -18.51 24.26
CA ALA A 397 18.84 -17.42 25.19
C ALA A 397 18.33 -16.06 24.68
N LEU A 398 18.54 -15.76 23.39
CA LEU A 398 18.08 -14.53 22.77
C LEU A 398 16.55 -14.42 22.76
N ILE A 399 15.84 -15.52 22.47
CA ILE A 399 14.38 -15.57 22.56
C ILE A 399 13.94 -15.20 23.97
N ASN A 400 14.49 -15.84 25.01
CA ASN A 400 14.13 -15.52 26.40
C ASN A 400 14.45 -14.07 26.78
N PHE A 401 15.50 -13.49 26.19
CA PHE A 401 15.89 -12.09 26.35
C PHE A 401 14.90 -11.11 25.68
N ILE A 402 14.39 -11.40 24.48
CA ILE A 402 13.45 -10.53 23.74
C ILE A 402 11.96 -10.91 23.87
N VAL A 403 11.61 -12.02 24.52
CA VAL A 403 10.23 -12.55 24.58
C VAL A 403 9.23 -11.52 25.12
N SER A 404 9.63 -10.71 26.09
CA SER A 404 8.80 -9.63 26.63
C SER A 404 8.42 -8.58 25.57
N TRP A 405 9.32 -8.29 24.63
CA TRP A 405 9.10 -7.41 23.49
C TRP A 405 8.32 -8.10 22.35
N MET A 406 8.65 -9.36 22.02
CA MET A 406 7.95 -10.12 20.98
C MET A 406 6.45 -10.34 21.27
N LEU A 407 6.06 -10.36 22.54
CA LEU A 407 4.65 -10.47 22.95
C LEU A 407 3.87 -9.15 22.79
N ALA A 408 4.55 -8.02 22.54
CA ALA A 408 3.94 -6.70 22.40
C ALA A 408 3.63 -6.30 20.94
N ILE A 409 4.07 -7.08 19.93
CA ILE A 409 3.92 -6.72 18.51
C ILE A 409 2.73 -7.45 17.88
N PRO A 410 1.78 -6.74 17.24
CA PRO A 410 0.70 -7.39 16.50
C PRO A 410 1.23 -8.07 15.23
N LYS A 411 0.85 -9.33 15.01
CA LYS A 411 1.39 -10.21 13.96
C LYS A 411 0.54 -10.25 12.69
N TYR A 412 0.29 -9.16 11.99
CA TYR A 412 -0.61 -9.23 10.81
C TYR A 412 -0.34 -8.16 9.74
N ASP A 413 0.70 -8.34 8.91
CA ASP A 413 0.82 -7.61 7.64
C ASP A 413 1.66 -8.39 6.61
N LEU A 414 1.46 -8.10 5.34
CA LEU A 414 2.13 -8.65 4.16
C LEU A 414 3.64 -8.34 4.13
N ASP A 415 4.02 -7.12 4.55
CA ASP A 415 5.43 -6.72 4.71
C ASP A 415 6.17 -7.61 5.71
N GLY A 416 5.45 -8.17 6.70
CA GLY A 416 5.99 -9.19 7.61
C GLY A 416 5.83 -10.62 7.10
N ASN A 417 4.67 -10.97 6.56
CA ASN A 417 4.33 -12.36 6.22
C ASN A 417 5.12 -12.92 5.04
N LYS A 418 5.31 -12.12 3.98
CA LYS A 418 5.99 -12.58 2.76
C LYS A 418 7.47 -12.90 3.01
N PRO A 419 8.27 -12.03 3.66
CA PRO A 419 9.62 -12.40 4.09
C PRO A 419 9.66 -13.60 5.02
N LEU A 420 8.72 -13.72 5.98
CA LEU A 420 8.66 -14.88 6.88
C LEU A 420 8.41 -16.20 6.14
N TYR A 421 7.50 -16.21 5.16
CA TYR A 421 7.27 -17.39 4.31
C TYR A 421 8.51 -17.76 3.50
N ARG A 422 9.23 -16.78 2.94
CA ARG A 422 10.51 -17.02 2.22
C ARG A 422 11.57 -17.60 3.15
N LEU A 423 11.78 -16.99 4.31
CA LEU A 423 12.74 -17.43 5.32
C LEU A 423 12.43 -18.85 5.78
N LEU A 424 11.18 -19.12 6.13
CA LEU A 424 10.74 -20.46 6.51
C LEU A 424 10.98 -21.47 5.38
N ASN A 425 10.67 -21.09 4.14
CA ASN A 425 10.84 -21.95 2.97
C ASN A 425 12.31 -22.28 2.66
N GLN A 426 13.25 -21.37 2.96
CA GLN A 426 14.69 -21.57 2.76
C GLN A 426 15.35 -22.45 3.84
N THR A 427 14.68 -22.70 4.96
CA THR A 427 15.24 -23.55 6.03
C THR A 427 15.18 -25.04 5.68
N LYS A 428 16.17 -25.80 6.17
CA LYS A 428 16.37 -27.24 5.87
C LYS A 428 15.12 -28.12 6.01
N ASN A 429 14.22 -27.78 6.95
CA ASN A 429 12.98 -28.54 7.22
C ASN A 429 11.71 -27.66 7.14
N GLY A 430 11.82 -26.38 6.79
CA GLY A 430 10.68 -25.45 6.84
C GLY A 430 9.90 -25.31 5.55
N SER A 431 10.44 -25.74 4.39
CA SER A 431 9.71 -25.69 3.11
C SER A 431 8.33 -26.35 3.16
N GLU A 432 8.24 -27.59 3.65
CA GLU A 432 6.95 -28.27 3.74
C GLU A 432 6.01 -27.62 4.76
N LEU A 433 6.55 -27.09 5.86
CA LEU A 433 5.76 -26.35 6.84
C LEU A 433 5.23 -25.03 6.26
N ALA A 434 6.06 -24.25 5.58
CA ALA A 434 5.67 -23.02 4.88
C ALA A 434 4.54 -23.30 3.88
N LYS A 435 4.71 -24.30 3.02
CA LYS A 435 3.70 -24.68 2.01
C LYS A 435 2.41 -25.17 2.66
N LYS A 436 2.50 -25.97 3.72
CA LYS A 436 1.33 -26.45 4.47
C LYS A 436 0.58 -25.30 5.14
N THR A 437 1.28 -24.49 5.93
CA THR A 437 0.69 -23.34 6.64
C THR A 437 0.08 -22.34 5.65
N PHE A 438 0.72 -22.09 4.51
CA PHE A 438 0.15 -21.25 3.46
C PHE A 438 -1.17 -21.82 2.92
N ARG A 439 -1.21 -23.12 2.55
CA ARG A 439 -2.44 -23.75 2.04
C ARG A 439 -3.59 -23.71 3.06
N GLU A 440 -3.29 -23.92 4.34
CA GLU A 440 -4.28 -23.89 5.43
C GLU A 440 -4.84 -22.49 5.70
N ASN A 441 -4.05 -21.43 5.45
CA ASN A 441 -4.43 -20.05 5.76
C ASN A 441 -4.74 -19.20 4.52
N LYS A 442 -4.62 -19.76 3.31
CA LYS A 442 -4.80 -19.05 2.02
C LYS A 442 -6.07 -18.21 1.96
N SER A 443 -7.18 -18.70 2.51
CA SER A 443 -8.47 -17.99 2.51
C SER A 443 -8.53 -16.77 3.44
N PHE A 444 -7.59 -16.63 4.37
CA PHE A 444 -7.53 -15.50 5.31
C PHE A 444 -6.71 -14.32 4.77
N TYR A 445 -5.91 -14.54 3.72
CA TYR A 445 -5.07 -13.53 3.12
C TYR A 445 -5.78 -12.77 2.00
N HIS A 446 -5.33 -11.53 1.75
CA HIS A 446 -5.74 -10.76 0.59
C HIS A 446 -5.30 -11.45 -0.73
N PRO A 447 -6.07 -11.39 -1.84
CA PRO A 447 -5.71 -12.01 -3.11
C PRO A 447 -4.33 -11.61 -3.66
N ILE A 448 -3.94 -10.34 -3.52
CA ILE A 448 -2.59 -9.87 -3.90
C ILE A 448 -1.53 -10.59 -3.05
N ALA A 449 -1.76 -10.68 -1.73
CA ALA A 449 -0.86 -11.38 -0.82
C ALA A 449 -0.68 -12.86 -1.20
N VAL A 450 -1.81 -13.51 -1.49
CA VAL A 450 -1.85 -14.89 -1.95
C VAL A 450 -1.01 -15.07 -3.20
N ALA A 451 -1.22 -14.25 -4.24
CA ALA A 451 -0.49 -14.35 -5.50
C ALA A 451 1.02 -14.16 -5.32
N MET A 452 1.43 -13.18 -4.50
CA MET A 452 2.85 -12.93 -4.21
C MET A 452 3.49 -14.08 -3.42
N ILE A 453 2.85 -14.54 -2.34
CA ILE A 453 3.40 -15.62 -1.50
C ILE A 453 3.47 -16.93 -2.30
N GLU A 454 2.46 -17.25 -3.12
CA GLU A 454 2.50 -18.44 -4.00
C GLU A 454 3.69 -18.40 -4.94
N LYS A 455 3.96 -17.26 -5.57
CA LYS A 455 5.09 -17.07 -6.48
C LYS A 455 6.45 -17.25 -5.79
N ASP A 456 6.53 -16.98 -4.49
CA ASP A 456 7.76 -17.07 -3.71
C ASP A 456 8.04 -18.48 -3.17
N ILE A 457 7.01 -19.23 -2.73
CA ILE A 457 7.22 -20.51 -2.04
C ILE A 457 6.85 -21.75 -2.85
N LEU A 458 6.06 -21.62 -3.92
CA LEU A 458 5.57 -22.76 -4.71
C LEU A 458 6.35 -23.01 -6.01
N LYS A 459 7.43 -22.26 -6.25
CA LYS A 459 8.36 -22.54 -7.36
C LYS A 459 9.17 -23.81 -7.16
#